data_AF-B3RI22-F1
#
_entry.id   AF-B3RI22-F1
#
_cell.length_a   1.000
_cell.length_b   1.000
_cell.length_c   1.000
_cell.angle_alpha   90.00
_cell.angle_beta   90.00
_cell.angle_gamma   90.00
#
_symmetry.space_group_name_H-M   'P 1'
#
loop_
_entity.id
_entity.type
_entity.pdbx_description
1 polymer ?
#
loop_
_entity_poly.entity_id
_entity_poly.type
_entity_poly.pdbx_seq_one_letter_code
_entity_poly.pdbx_strand_id
1 'polypeptide(L)'
;RKMDKINSMLLSYYSRDYIIRTCQYGSKLIAALLHNKDFQNRFLTFSAALSNSRAIYRLFDDVIILKFTIRFLQSQDTDQLSRLLGLIKTAADQLYFPVEHLAWGAGNNLFKFAESAYWWAFGIRLWACSLMMNFLRGL
;
A
#
# COMPACT_ATOMS: atom_id res chain seq x y z
N ARG A 1 25.04 7.37 -17.40
CA ARG A 1 24.24 8.44 -16.72
C ARG A 1 22.78 8.04 -16.43
N LYS A 2 21.96 7.65 -17.43
CA LYS A 2 20.56 7.19 -17.15
C LYS A 2 20.51 5.83 -16.44
N MET A 3 21.35 4.89 -16.86
CA MET A 3 21.45 3.54 -16.27
C MET A 3 21.91 3.59 -14.81
N ASP A 4 22.86 4.46 -14.48
CA ASP A 4 23.34 4.67 -13.11
C ASP A 4 22.25 5.22 -12.18
N LYS A 5 21.37 6.09 -12.71
CA LYS A 5 20.23 6.61 -11.97
C LYS A 5 19.17 5.54 -11.71
N ILE A 6 18.93 4.65 -12.67
CA ILE A 6 18.04 3.51 -12.48
C ILE A 6 18.63 2.58 -11.42
N ASN A 7 19.93 2.30 -11.47
CA ASN A 7 20.61 1.48 -10.49
C ASN A 7 20.48 2.08 -9.07
N SER A 8 20.72 3.39 -8.91
CA SER A 8 20.57 4.04 -7.61
C SER A 8 19.12 4.05 -7.09
N MET A 9 18.13 4.13 -8.00
CA MET A 9 16.73 3.96 -7.63
C MET A 9 16.43 2.53 -7.17
N LEU A 10 16.97 1.51 -7.83
CA LEU A 10 16.76 0.10 -7.43
C LEU A 10 17.39 -0.22 -6.07
N LEU A 11 18.46 0.48 -5.69
CA LEU A 11 19.12 0.34 -4.40
C LEU A 11 18.30 0.92 -3.23
N SER A 12 17.43 1.90 -3.49
CA SER A 12 16.58 2.50 -2.47
C SER A 12 15.24 1.76 -2.34
N TYR A 13 14.84 1.46 -1.10
CA TYR A 13 13.59 0.78 -0.76
C TYR A 13 12.36 1.47 -1.39
N TYR A 14 12.19 2.76 -1.12
CA TYR A 14 11.05 3.56 -1.58
C TYR A 14 10.99 3.68 -3.11
N SER A 15 12.16 3.88 -3.73
CA SER A 15 12.27 4.00 -5.17
C SER A 15 11.94 2.69 -5.88
N ARG A 16 12.27 1.54 -5.26
CA ARG A 16 11.90 0.22 -5.79
C ARG A 16 10.40 -0.02 -5.74
N ASP A 17 9.73 0.26 -4.62
CA ASP A 17 8.26 0.13 -4.54
C ASP A 17 7.58 1.03 -5.59
N TYR A 18 8.08 2.25 -5.77
CA TYR A 18 7.57 3.17 -6.79
C TYR A 18 7.67 2.61 -8.22
N ILE A 19 8.81 1.98 -8.56
CA ILE A 19 9.00 1.33 -9.87
C ILE A 19 8.00 0.18 -10.04
N ILE A 20 7.88 -0.70 -9.04
CA ILE A 20 6.95 -1.84 -9.10
C ILE A 20 5.51 -1.35 -9.28
N ARG A 21 5.11 -0.29 -8.55
CA ARG A 21 3.79 0.32 -8.66
C ARG A 21 3.53 0.94 -10.03
N THR A 22 4.53 1.58 -10.62
CA THR A 22 4.45 2.15 -11.97
C THR A 22 4.26 1.04 -13.01
N CYS A 23 5.02 -0.06 -12.91
CA CYS A 23 4.84 -1.23 -13.78
C CYS A 23 3.47 -1.89 -13.58
N GLN A 24 3.00 -2.00 -12.34
CA GLN A 24 1.70 -2.58 -12.00
C GLN A 24 0.56 -1.80 -12.68
N TYR A 25 0.49 -0.48 -12.47
CA TYR A 25 -0.57 0.34 -13.06
C TYR A 25 -0.40 0.52 -14.56
N GLY A 26 0.84 0.62 -15.06
CA GLY A 26 1.13 0.63 -16.49
C GLY A 26 0.63 -0.62 -17.18
N SER A 27 0.79 -1.79 -16.55
CA SER A 27 0.28 -3.06 -17.08
C SER A 27 -1.26 -3.10 -17.11
N LYS A 28 -1.93 -2.59 -16.06
CA LYS A 28 -3.40 -2.45 -16.06
C LYS A 28 -3.89 -1.50 -17.15
N LEU A 29 -3.18 -0.39 -17.36
CA LEU A 29 -3.50 0.57 -18.42
C LEU A 29 -3.34 -0.05 -19.81
N ILE A 30 -2.23 -0.73 -20.08
CA ILE A 30 -2.01 -1.45 -21.34
C ILE A 30 -3.10 -2.50 -21.55
N ALA A 31 -3.43 -3.27 -20.51
CA ALA A 31 -4.50 -4.27 -20.58
C ALA A 31 -5.85 -3.64 -20.98
N ALA A 32 -6.17 -2.46 -20.46
CA ALA A 32 -7.41 -1.74 -20.78
C ALA A 32 -7.45 -1.20 -22.21
N LEU A 33 -6.30 -0.89 -22.82
CA LEU A 33 -6.19 -0.38 -24.19
C LEU A 33 -6.13 -1.49 -25.25
N LEU A 34 -5.90 -2.73 -24.85
CA LEU A 34 -5.80 -3.87 -25.76
C LEU A 34 -7.17 -4.42 -26.14
N HIS A 35 -7.40 -4.63 -27.44
CA HIS A 35 -8.61 -5.29 -27.95
C HIS A 35 -8.53 -6.83 -27.88
N ASN A 36 -7.31 -7.39 -27.83
CA ASN A 36 -7.11 -8.84 -27.76
C ASN A 36 -7.20 -9.32 -26.31
N LYS A 37 -8.19 -10.17 -26.03
CA LYS A 37 -8.47 -10.73 -24.70
C LYS A 37 -7.32 -11.53 -24.11
N ASP A 38 -6.54 -12.25 -24.93
CA ASP A 38 -5.42 -13.06 -24.44
C ASP A 38 -4.31 -12.17 -23.89
N PHE A 39 -3.95 -11.12 -24.62
CA PHE A 39 -2.95 -10.17 -24.14
C PHE A 39 -3.46 -9.36 -22.94
N GLN A 40 -4.73 -8.95 -22.96
CA GLN A 40 -5.36 -8.30 -21.81
C GLN A 40 -5.21 -9.16 -20.54
N ASN A 41 -5.59 -10.44 -20.61
CA ASN A 41 -5.48 -11.36 -19.47
C ASN A 41 -4.04 -11.52 -19.00
N ARG A 42 -3.06 -11.63 -19.91
CA ARG A 42 -1.64 -11.75 -19.55
C ARG A 42 -1.12 -10.51 -18.81
N PHE A 43 -1.46 -9.31 -19.27
CA PHE A 43 -1.08 -8.06 -18.58
C PHE A 43 -1.79 -7.91 -17.22
N LEU A 44 -3.04 -8.34 -17.11
CA LEU A 44 -3.76 -8.36 -15.83
C LEU A 44 -3.11 -9.34 -14.84
N THR A 45 -2.78 -10.56 -15.27
CA THR A 45 -2.05 -11.55 -14.45
C THR A 45 -0.70 -11.02 -14.00
N PHE A 46 0.06 -10.39 -14.90
CA PHE A 46 1.33 -9.75 -14.56
C PHE A 46 1.15 -8.63 -13.52
N SER A 47 0.12 -7.79 -13.68
CA SER A 47 -0.20 -6.74 -12.71
C SER A 47 -0.59 -7.30 -11.34
N ALA A 48 -1.32 -8.43 -11.31
CA ALA A 48 -1.70 -9.11 -10.08
C ALA A 48 -0.46 -9.69 -9.38
N ALA A 49 0.45 -10.31 -10.13
CA ALA A 49 1.72 -10.81 -9.60
C ALA A 49 2.55 -9.68 -8.96
N LEU A 50 2.67 -8.52 -9.62
CA LEU A 50 3.37 -7.35 -9.04
C LEU A 50 2.69 -6.85 -7.77
N SER A 51 1.36 -6.82 -7.74
CA SER A 51 0.59 -6.42 -6.55
C SER A 51 0.86 -7.38 -5.37
N ASN A 52 0.85 -8.69 -5.61
CA ASN A 52 1.15 -9.70 -4.59
C ASN A 52 2.59 -9.59 -4.08
N SER A 53 3.57 -9.39 -4.96
CA SER A 53 4.97 -9.16 -4.56
C SER A 53 5.12 -7.94 -3.66
N ARG A 54 4.35 -6.87 -3.90
CA ARG A 54 4.35 -5.67 -3.04
C ARG A 54 3.75 -5.93 -1.66
N ALA A 55 2.77 -6.82 -1.53
CA ALA A 55 2.24 -7.19 -0.22
C ALA A 55 3.31 -7.90 0.63
N ILE A 56 4.14 -8.75 0.00
CA ILE A 56 5.29 -9.38 0.66
C ILE A 56 6.37 -8.34 0.96
N TYR A 57 6.66 -7.44 0.02
CA TYR A 57 7.71 -6.42 0.20
C TYR A 57 7.45 -5.52 1.42
N ARG A 58 6.17 -5.23 1.68
CA ARG A 58 5.71 -4.39 2.79
C ARG A 58 5.48 -5.15 4.10
N LEU A 59 5.77 -6.46 4.15
CA LEU A 59 5.62 -7.28 5.36
C LEU A 59 6.39 -6.74 6.57
N PHE A 60 7.47 -6.01 6.33
CA PHE A 60 8.29 -5.42 7.39
C PHE A 60 8.02 -3.92 7.60
N ASP A 61 7.12 -3.33 6.81
CA ASP A 61 6.76 -1.91 6.95
C ASP A 61 5.96 -1.64 8.24
N ASP A 62 5.36 -2.68 8.83
CA ASP A 62 4.73 -2.64 10.16
C ASP A 62 5.65 -2.03 11.24
N VAL A 63 6.95 -2.32 11.17
CA VAL A 63 7.94 -1.78 12.11
C VAL A 63 8.20 -0.29 11.87
N ILE A 64 8.18 0.12 10.60
CA ILE A 64 8.38 1.51 10.19
C ILE A 64 7.20 2.36 10.67
N ILE A 65 5.97 1.88 10.47
CA ILE A 65 4.76 2.59 10.92
C ILE A 65 4.64 2.62 12.44
N LEU A 66 5.06 1.56 13.15
CA LEU A 66 5.12 1.55 14.61
C LEU A 66 6.09 2.61 15.13
N LYS A 67 7.29 2.69 14.55
CA LYS A 67 8.29 3.71 14.90
C LYS A 67 7.77 5.13 14.64
N PHE A 68 7.05 5.33 13.54
CA PHE A 68 6.39 6.60 13.23
C PHE A 68 5.34 6.95 14.29
N THR A 69 4.49 5.98 14.66
CA THR A 69 3.45 6.14 15.69
C THR A 69 4.04 6.55 17.04
N ILE A 70 5.11 5.88 17.47
CA ILE A 70 5.80 6.22 18.73
C ILE A 70 6.34 7.65 18.69
N ARG A 71 6.98 8.06 17.59
CA ARG A 71 7.48 9.43 17.43
C ARG A 71 6.36 10.47 17.43
N PHE A 72 5.25 10.17 16.78
CA PHE A 72 4.08 11.05 16.77
C PHE A 72 3.47 11.18 18.18
N LEU A 73 3.35 10.09 18.93
CA LEU A 73 2.87 10.13 20.32
C LEU A 73 3.78 10.95 21.25
N GLN A 74 5.08 10.96 20.98
CA GLN A 74 6.08 11.75 21.71
C GLN A 74 6.08 13.24 21.30
N SER A 75 5.56 13.57 20.12
CA SER A 75 5.48 14.96 19.68
C SER A 75 4.39 15.72 20.44
N GLN A 76 4.73 16.93 20.90
CA GLN A 76 3.75 17.86 21.45
C GLN A 76 3.21 18.74 20.33
N ASP A 77 2.22 18.23 19.60
CA ASP A 77 1.43 19.07 18.70
C ASP A 77 0.59 20.04 19.54
N THR A 78 0.70 21.34 19.25
CA THR A 78 0.05 22.45 19.98
C THR A 78 -1.45 22.55 19.72
N ASP A 79 -1.92 22.11 18.54
CA ASP A 79 -3.32 22.12 18.18
C ASP A 79 -4.02 20.77 18.47
N GLN A 80 -5.06 20.81 19.29
CA GLN A 80 -5.79 19.62 19.72
C GLN A 80 -6.52 18.92 18.56
N LEU A 81 -7.03 19.68 17.59
CA LEU A 81 -7.72 19.13 16.43
C LEU A 81 -6.74 18.39 15.51
N SER A 82 -5.62 19.03 15.16
CA SER A 82 -4.54 18.43 14.38
C SER A 82 -3.99 17.16 15.03
N ARG A 83 -3.88 17.15 16.36
CA ARG A 83 -3.44 15.96 17.11
C ARG A 83 -4.46 14.83 17.03
N LEU A 84 -5.76 15.13 17.17
CA LEU A 84 -6.82 14.12 17.03
C LEU A 84 -6.86 13.52 15.63
N LEU A 85 -6.80 14.36 14.58
CA LEU A 85 -6.74 13.90 13.18
C LEU A 85 -5.50 13.04 12.93
N GLY A 86 -4.35 13.43 13.49
CA GLY A 86 -3.11 12.65 13.42
C GLY A 86 -3.20 11.30 14.13
N LEU A 87 -3.86 11.23 15.29
CA LEU A 87 -4.10 9.97 16.01
C LEU A 87 -5.00 9.03 15.21
N ILE A 88 -6.12 9.53 14.66
CA ILE A 88 -7.04 8.72 13.84
C ILE A 88 -6.33 8.20 12.59
N LYS A 89 -5.58 9.06 11.89
CA LYS A 89 -4.77 8.68 10.74
C LYS A 89 -3.78 7.57 11.09
N THR A 90 -3.03 7.76 12.17
CA THR A 90 -2.00 6.82 12.60
C THR A 90 -2.59 5.47 13.01
N ALA A 91 -3.75 5.47 13.68
CA ALA A 91 -4.48 4.25 14.00
C ALA A 91 -4.98 3.53 12.74
N ALA A 92 -5.51 4.27 11.76
CA ALA A 92 -5.93 3.71 10.49
C ALA A 92 -4.76 3.10 9.71
N ASP A 93 -3.61 3.78 9.67
CA ASP A 93 -2.39 3.27 9.04
C ASP A 93 -1.87 2.01 9.73
N GLN A 94 -1.85 1.98 11.07
CA GLN A 94 -1.39 0.82 11.85
C GLN A 94 -2.29 -0.41 11.64
N LEU A 95 -3.59 -0.22 11.44
CA LEU A 95 -4.53 -1.30 11.16
C LEU A 95 -4.50 -1.75 9.69
N TYR A 96 -4.14 -0.86 8.77
CA TYR A 96 -4.12 -1.14 7.33
C TYR A 96 -3.16 -2.27 6.98
N PHE A 97 -1.92 -2.23 7.49
CA PHE A 97 -0.88 -3.20 7.12
C PHE A 97 -1.22 -4.65 7.56
N PRO A 98 -1.63 -4.92 8.82
CA PRO A 98 -2.09 -6.25 9.22
C PRO A 98 -3.28 -6.76 8.39
N VAL A 99 -4.24 -5.88 8.10
CA VAL A 99 -5.41 -6.22 7.28
C VAL A 99 -5.00 -6.59 5.85
N GLU A 100 -4.04 -5.88 5.27
CA GLU A 100 -3.49 -6.20 3.95
C GLU A 100 -2.80 -7.58 3.95
N HIS A 101 -2.05 -7.92 5.00
CA HIS A 101 -1.42 -9.22 5.14
C HIS A 101 -2.42 -10.36 5.33
N LEU A 102 -3.50 -10.13 6.09
CA LEU A 102 -4.61 -11.07 6.18
C LEU A 102 -5.30 -11.27 4.83
N ALA A 103 -5.56 -10.19 4.09
CA ALA A 103 -6.17 -10.24 2.77
C ALA A 103 -5.32 -11.03 1.76
N TRP A 104 -4.00 -10.76 1.75
CA TRP A 104 -3.04 -11.47 0.92
C TRP A 104 -2.92 -12.94 1.31
N GLY A 105 -2.79 -13.25 2.60
CA GLY A 105 -2.66 -14.62 3.09
C GLY A 105 -3.91 -15.46 2.82
N ALA A 106 -5.10 -14.88 3.02
CA ALA A 106 -6.37 -15.48 2.64
C ALA A 106 -6.43 -15.78 1.13
N GLY A 107 -6.00 -14.84 0.29
CA GLY A 107 -5.97 -15.02 -1.17
C GLY A 107 -5.01 -16.12 -1.64
N ASN A 108 -3.98 -16.44 -0.84
CA ASN A 108 -3.04 -17.53 -1.08
C ASN A 108 -3.38 -18.82 -0.31
N ASN A 109 -4.59 -18.91 0.27
CA ASN A 109 -5.06 -20.05 1.06
C ASN A 109 -4.21 -20.36 2.31
N LEU A 110 -3.47 -19.39 2.84
CA LEU A 110 -2.72 -19.52 4.10
C LEU A 110 -3.66 -19.51 5.31
N PHE A 111 -4.81 -18.83 5.20
CA PHE A 111 -5.81 -18.73 6.26
C PHE A 111 -7.16 -19.23 5.75
N LYS A 112 -7.65 -20.34 6.31
CA LYS A 112 -8.93 -20.97 5.91
C LYS A 112 -10.18 -20.24 6.40
N PHE A 113 -10.04 -19.29 7.32
CA PHE A 113 -11.14 -18.63 8.03
C PHE A 113 -11.45 -17.21 7.51
N ALA A 114 -10.76 -16.76 6.48
CA ALA A 114 -10.76 -15.37 6.04
C ALA A 114 -11.09 -15.28 4.54
N GLU A 115 -12.14 -14.54 4.17
CA GLU A 115 -12.40 -14.23 2.77
C GLU A 115 -11.50 -13.08 2.32
N SER A 116 -10.61 -13.34 1.34
CA SER A 116 -9.65 -12.33 0.85
C SER A 116 -10.33 -11.03 0.41
N ALA A 117 -11.45 -11.13 -0.30
CA ALA A 117 -12.20 -9.97 -0.82
C ALA A 117 -12.71 -9.06 0.31
N TYR A 118 -13.20 -9.65 1.41
CA TYR A 118 -13.67 -8.90 2.58
C TYR A 118 -12.54 -8.07 3.20
N TRP A 119 -11.37 -8.69 3.42
CA TRP A 119 -10.22 -8.02 4.02
C TRP A 119 -9.62 -6.94 3.10
N TRP A 120 -9.58 -7.18 1.78
CA TRP A 120 -9.20 -6.14 0.82
C TRP A 120 -10.13 -4.93 0.87
N ALA A 121 -11.45 -5.15 0.92
CA ALA A 121 -12.42 -4.08 1.03
C ALA A 121 -12.27 -3.30 2.36
N PHE A 122 -11.99 -4.00 3.46
CA PHE A 122 -11.74 -3.36 4.75
C PHE A 122 -10.45 -2.51 4.73
N GLY A 123 -9.37 -3.03 4.15
CA GLY A 123 -8.13 -2.28 3.96
C GLY A 123 -8.33 -1.00 3.15
N ILE A 124 -9.11 -1.06 2.07
CA ILE A 124 -9.44 0.14 1.26
C ILE A 124 -10.16 1.19 2.10
N ARG A 125 -11.08 0.80 2.99
CA ARG A 125 -11.76 1.74 3.90
C ARG A 125 -10.81 2.40 4.89
N LEU A 126 -9.89 1.63 5.48
CA LEU A 126 -8.86 2.17 6.38
C LEU A 126 -7.95 3.16 5.65
N TRP A 127 -7.49 2.80 4.45
CA TRP A 127 -6.67 3.67 3.61
C TRP A 127 -7.41 4.96 3.24
N ALA A 128 -8.68 4.87 2.83
CA ALA A 128 -9.50 6.04 2.51
C ALA A 128 -9.71 6.96 3.73
N CYS A 129 -9.91 6.38 4.91
CA CYS A 129 -9.99 7.13 6.17
C CYS A 129 -8.71 7.91 6.44
N SER A 130 -7.54 7.24 6.38
CA SER A 130 -6.23 7.87 6.56
C SER A 130 -6.00 9.03 5.58
N LEU A 131 -6.38 8.83 4.31
CA LEU A 131 -6.28 9.86 3.27
C LEU A 131 -7.16 11.08 3.60
N MET A 132 -8.40 10.86 4.02
CA MET A 132 -9.34 11.93 4.38
C MET A 132 -8.85 12.73 5.59
N MET A 133 -8.31 12.07 6.63
CA MET A 133 -7.71 12.76 7.78
C MET A 133 -6.50 13.60 7.36
N ASN A 134 -5.70 13.12 6.41
CA ASN A 134 -4.57 13.87 5.89
C ASN A 134 -5.00 15.12 5.11
N PHE A 135 -6.08 15.04 4.33
CA PHE A 135 -6.67 16.20 3.68
C PHE A 135 -7.21 17.21 4.69
N LEU A 136 -7.94 16.75 5.72
CA LEU A 136 -8.50 17.63 6.76
C LEU A 136 -7.42 18.34 7.58
N ARG A 137 -6.26 17.72 7.80
CA ARG A 137 -5.13 18.36 8.49
C ARG A 137 -4.43 19.42 7.64
N GLY A 138 -4.54 19.33 6.31
CA GLY A 138 -3.91 20.26 5.37
C GLY A 138 -4.77 21.46 4.97
N LEU A 139 -6.04 21.48 5.40
CA LEU A 139 -6.97 22.61 5.26
C LEU A 139 -6.81 23.58 6.44
#